data_AF-A0A6C0J2D6-F1
#
_entry.id   AF-A0A6C0J2D6-F1
#
_cell.length_a   1.000
_cell.length_b   1.000
_cell.length_c   1.000
_cell.angle_alpha   90.00
_cell.angle_beta   90.00
_cell.angle_gamma   90.00
#
_symmetry.space_group_name_H-M   'P 1'
#
loop_
_entity.id
_entity.type
_entity.pdbx_description
1 polymer ?
#
loop_
_entity_poly.entity_id
_entity_poly.type
_entity_poly.pdbx_seq_one_letter_code
_entity_poly.pdbx_strand_id
1 'polypeptide(L)'
;MLNNFYFDEIDSPIKAYILGIIIYNMKKDGENIIVESIIKNNDILNELNKIGECNYINDNTLNIFITSENILKKIKSYINFNSICDSKIADIIDNFSDNRIKEAFVKAYIECFGDIITDNNESCLYITYYIEENSDLIKKLFNIPFTIRKNHNLTVAIYNNVNIIDFMGIIYKDKIYINNNLYNWYYNIIKNNQNDTIKVFKTNENAIIPSKNRVSDAGYDITVIKESKKFNDKTTLYDTGIKLNIPNGFYVEIVPRSSLSKSGYMLANSIGIIDQSYRGNIFVALTKINESSDDIKLPFCCCQMIIRKQIYCDIIESLEDFSITNRNDAGYGDASLKSIVNC
;
A
#
# COMPACT_ATOMS: atom_id res chain seq x y z
N MET A 1 -30.75 -12.09 -9.92
CA MET A 1 -31.91 -12.47 -9.08
C MET A 1 -31.72 -11.78 -7.75
N LEU A 2 -32.76 -11.11 -7.22
CA LEU A 2 -32.69 -10.45 -5.92
C LEU A 2 -32.42 -11.47 -4.82
N ASN A 3 -31.50 -11.14 -3.91
CA ASN A 3 -31.15 -11.90 -2.73
C ASN A 3 -31.66 -11.16 -1.49
N ASN A 4 -32.87 -11.50 -1.04
CA ASN A 4 -33.51 -10.84 0.10
C ASN A 4 -32.78 -11.02 1.44
N PHE A 5 -31.77 -11.90 1.50
CA PHE A 5 -30.97 -12.22 2.68
C PHE A 5 -29.50 -11.81 2.51
N TYR A 6 -29.20 -10.91 1.56
CA TYR A 6 -27.84 -10.52 1.20
C TYR A 6 -27.00 -10.02 2.39
N PHE A 7 -27.63 -9.32 3.34
CA PHE A 7 -26.98 -8.77 4.53
C PHE A 7 -27.19 -9.59 5.81
N ASP A 8 -27.79 -10.79 5.74
CA ASP A 8 -27.96 -11.63 6.93
C ASP A 8 -26.61 -11.92 7.59
N GLU A 9 -25.60 -12.18 6.76
CA GLU A 9 -24.19 -12.31 7.14
C GLU A 9 -23.30 -11.39 6.29
N ILE A 10 -22.46 -10.60 6.98
CA ILE A 10 -21.40 -9.78 6.39
C ILE A 10 -20.09 -10.57 6.47
N ASP A 11 -19.92 -11.49 5.53
CA ASP A 11 -18.87 -12.51 5.49
C ASP A 11 -17.71 -12.18 4.53
N SER A 12 -17.79 -11.02 3.86
CA SER A 12 -16.84 -10.65 2.81
C SER A 12 -16.62 -9.13 2.75
N PRO A 13 -15.41 -8.69 2.36
CA PRO A 13 -15.09 -7.27 2.18
C PRO A 13 -16.07 -6.55 1.25
N ILE A 14 -16.49 -7.20 0.15
CA ILE A 14 -17.41 -6.59 -0.80
C ILE A 14 -18.80 -6.34 -0.19
N LYS A 15 -19.36 -7.28 0.59
CA LYS A 15 -20.65 -7.07 1.27
C LYS A 15 -20.58 -5.91 2.26
N ALA A 16 -19.51 -5.85 3.06
CA ALA A 16 -19.30 -4.78 4.02
C ALA A 16 -19.15 -3.41 3.34
N TYR A 17 -18.38 -3.35 2.26
CA TYR A 17 -18.22 -2.14 1.47
C TYR A 17 -19.55 -1.69 0.83
N ILE A 18 -20.34 -2.61 0.27
CA ILE A 18 -21.68 -2.32 -0.28
C ILE A 18 -22.63 -1.81 0.80
N LEU A 19 -22.63 -2.42 1.99
CA LEU A 19 -23.41 -1.93 3.13
C LEU A 19 -23.02 -0.49 3.50
N GLY A 20 -21.72 -0.20 3.54
CA GLY A 20 -21.20 1.15 3.79
C GLY A 20 -21.63 2.16 2.73
N ILE A 21 -21.56 1.81 1.44
CA ILE A 21 -22.04 2.68 0.34
C ILE A 21 -23.50 3.04 0.56
N ILE A 22 -24.35 2.03 0.82
CA ILE A 22 -25.78 2.24 1.04
C ILE A 22 -26.02 3.16 2.24
N ILE A 23 -25.39 2.86 3.37
CA ILE A 23 -25.58 3.63 4.61
C ILE A 23 -25.17 5.09 4.41
N TYR A 24 -24.01 5.35 3.81
CA TYR A 24 -23.47 6.72 3.73
C TYR A 24 -24.01 7.55 2.56
N ASN A 25 -24.63 6.93 1.56
CA ASN A 25 -25.19 7.62 0.39
C ASN A 25 -26.72 7.55 0.31
N MET A 26 -27.41 7.01 1.32
CA MET A 26 -28.86 6.91 1.27
C MET A 26 -29.56 8.26 1.45
N LYS A 27 -30.62 8.42 0.67
CA LYS A 27 -31.65 9.45 0.78
C LYS A 27 -32.98 8.76 1.10
N LYS A 28 -33.77 9.37 1.98
CA LYS A 28 -35.07 8.82 2.36
C LYS A 28 -36.12 9.19 1.30
N ASP A 29 -36.91 8.21 0.88
CA ASP A 29 -38.11 8.42 0.06
C ASP A 29 -39.28 7.60 0.65
N GLY A 30 -40.06 8.22 1.55
CA GLY A 30 -41.10 7.52 2.30
C GLY A 30 -40.55 6.40 3.21
N GLU A 31 -41.01 5.17 3.00
CA GLU A 31 -40.50 3.95 3.67
C GLU A 31 -39.34 3.29 2.92
N ASN A 32 -39.09 3.71 1.67
CA ASN A 32 -38.06 3.18 0.79
C ASN A 32 -36.73 3.89 1.00
N ILE A 33 -35.66 3.23 0.55
CA ILE A 33 -34.31 3.78 0.50
C ILE A 33 -33.93 3.97 -0.95
N ILE A 34 -33.53 5.21 -1.28
CA ILE A 34 -32.86 5.54 -2.53
C ILE A 34 -31.40 5.79 -2.20
N VAL A 35 -30.50 5.04 -2.81
CA VAL A 35 -29.06 5.31 -2.69
C VAL A 35 -28.60 5.95 -3.99
N GLU A 36 -28.06 7.16 -3.90
CA GLU A 36 -27.53 7.87 -5.06
C GLU A 36 -26.01 7.92 -4.94
N SER A 37 -25.29 7.26 -5.83
CA SER A 37 -23.82 7.24 -5.78
C SER A 37 -23.20 7.13 -7.18
N ILE A 38 -21.95 7.59 -7.31
CA ILE A 38 -21.20 7.48 -8.56
C ILE A 38 -20.56 6.10 -8.62
N ILE A 39 -21.10 5.20 -9.45
CA ILE A 39 -20.66 3.81 -9.51
C ILE A 39 -20.23 3.46 -10.92
N LYS A 40 -18.92 3.25 -11.10
CA LYS A 40 -18.30 2.90 -12.39
C LYS A 40 -17.70 1.48 -12.41
N ASN A 41 -17.67 0.81 -11.27
CA ASN A 41 -17.08 -0.52 -11.14
C ASN A 41 -18.17 -1.59 -11.33
N ASN A 42 -17.98 -2.47 -12.32
CA ASN A 42 -18.94 -3.53 -12.65
C ASN A 42 -19.15 -4.53 -11.51
N ASP A 43 -18.13 -4.80 -10.69
CA ASP A 43 -18.27 -5.74 -9.57
C ASP A 43 -19.19 -5.16 -8.50
N ILE A 44 -19.07 -3.86 -8.21
CA ILE A 44 -19.97 -3.14 -7.31
C ILE A 44 -21.41 -3.16 -7.86
N LEU A 45 -21.58 -2.85 -9.15
CA LEU A 45 -22.88 -2.85 -9.81
C LEU A 45 -23.54 -4.25 -9.77
N ASN A 46 -22.76 -5.30 -9.98
CA ASN A 46 -23.24 -6.68 -9.91
C ASN A 46 -23.75 -7.05 -8.51
N GLU A 47 -23.08 -6.59 -7.46
CA GLU A 47 -23.56 -6.80 -6.09
C GLU A 47 -24.82 -5.98 -5.79
N LEU A 48 -24.89 -4.73 -6.23
CA LEU A 48 -26.07 -3.89 -6.00
C LEU A 48 -27.33 -4.42 -6.69
N ASN A 49 -27.19 -4.97 -7.89
CA ASN A 49 -28.29 -5.63 -8.62
C ASN A 49 -28.84 -6.88 -7.90
N LYS A 50 -28.14 -7.42 -6.90
CA LYS A 50 -28.67 -8.49 -6.04
C LYS A 50 -29.54 -7.94 -4.91
N ILE A 51 -29.52 -6.63 -4.63
CA ILE A 51 -30.11 -6.03 -3.44
C ILE A 51 -31.29 -5.12 -3.80
N GLY A 52 -31.22 -4.45 -4.95
CA GLY A 52 -32.25 -3.52 -5.40
C GLY A 52 -32.20 -3.26 -6.90
N GLU A 53 -33.14 -2.45 -7.36
CA GLU A 53 -33.21 -2.02 -8.76
C GLU A 53 -32.22 -0.87 -8.99
N CYS A 54 -31.31 -1.03 -9.95
CA CYS A 54 -30.24 -0.08 -10.24
C CYS A 54 -30.57 0.69 -11.52
N ASN A 55 -30.78 2.00 -11.41
CA ASN A 55 -31.15 2.88 -12.51
C ASN A 55 -30.15 4.04 -12.63
N TYR A 56 -29.52 4.20 -13.79
CA TYR A 56 -28.65 5.34 -14.05
C TYR A 56 -29.49 6.60 -14.27
N ILE A 57 -29.21 7.65 -13.49
CA ILE A 57 -29.81 8.98 -13.66
C ILE A 57 -29.11 9.73 -14.81
N ASN A 58 -27.80 9.52 -14.91
CA ASN A 58 -26.92 10.05 -15.95
C ASN A 58 -25.75 9.07 -16.15
N ASP A 59 -24.80 9.41 -17.03
CA ASP A 59 -23.67 8.55 -17.40
C ASP A 59 -22.83 8.02 -16.22
N ASN A 60 -22.89 8.64 -15.04
CA ASN A 60 -22.02 8.33 -13.91
C ASN A 60 -22.77 8.09 -12.59
N THR A 61 -23.98 8.61 -12.43
CA THR A 61 -24.74 8.53 -11.18
C THR A 61 -25.76 7.41 -11.25
N LEU A 62 -25.62 6.44 -10.34
CA LEU A 62 -26.54 5.33 -10.17
C LEU A 62 -27.48 5.59 -8.98
N ASN A 63 -28.78 5.41 -9.20
CA ASN A 63 -29.77 5.24 -8.15
C ASN A 63 -30.03 3.76 -7.91
N ILE A 64 -29.95 3.34 -6.64
CA ILE A 64 -30.39 2.01 -6.22
C ILE A 64 -31.67 2.17 -5.42
N PHE A 65 -32.74 1.52 -5.89
CA PHE A 65 -34.03 1.45 -5.20
C PHE A 65 -34.12 0.12 -4.46
N ILE A 66 -34.09 0.19 -3.13
CA ILE A 66 -34.18 -1.00 -2.26
C ILE A 66 -35.59 -1.06 -1.67
N THR A 67 -36.38 -2.04 -2.12
CA THR A 67 -37.77 -2.24 -1.70
C THR A 67 -37.99 -3.51 -0.88
N SER A 68 -37.00 -4.42 -0.83
CA SER A 68 -37.09 -5.64 -0.04
C SER A 68 -37.16 -5.33 1.46
N GLU A 69 -38.28 -5.67 2.12
CA GLU A 69 -38.48 -5.48 3.56
C GLU A 69 -37.37 -6.11 4.42
N ASN A 70 -36.90 -7.33 4.08
CA ASN A 70 -35.85 -8.01 4.83
C ASN A 70 -34.53 -7.23 4.83
N ILE A 71 -34.06 -6.84 3.64
CA ILE A 71 -32.90 -5.97 3.46
C ILE A 71 -33.07 -4.65 4.21
N LEU A 72 -34.22 -3.96 4.05
CA LEU A 72 -34.49 -2.69 4.72
C LEU A 72 -34.44 -2.84 6.25
N LYS A 73 -35.05 -3.90 6.79
CA LYS A 73 -35.03 -4.22 8.23
C LYS A 73 -33.60 -4.47 8.72
N LYS A 74 -32.78 -5.17 7.93
CA LYS A 74 -31.39 -5.44 8.28
C LYS A 74 -30.54 -4.16 8.25
N ILE A 75 -30.68 -3.31 7.24
CA ILE A 75 -30.02 -1.99 7.21
C ILE A 75 -30.45 -1.14 8.42
N LYS A 76 -31.75 -1.09 8.72
CA LYS A 76 -32.32 -0.42 9.91
C LYS A 76 -31.80 -0.96 11.23
N SER A 77 -31.29 -2.20 11.28
CA SER A 77 -30.67 -2.73 12.48
C SER A 77 -29.25 -2.19 12.75
N TYR A 78 -28.57 -1.66 11.72
CA TYR A 78 -27.23 -1.10 11.84
C TYR A 78 -27.20 0.40 12.15
N ILE A 79 -28.23 1.15 11.78
CA ILE A 79 -28.22 2.62 11.84
C ILE A 79 -29.55 3.22 12.28
N ASN A 80 -29.48 4.38 12.93
CA ASN A 80 -30.64 5.20 13.19
C ASN A 80 -30.91 6.15 11.99
N PHE A 81 -32.02 5.93 11.29
CA PHE A 81 -32.38 6.65 10.06
C PHE A 81 -32.57 8.15 10.23
N ASN A 82 -32.80 8.64 11.46
CA ASN A 82 -32.96 10.06 11.72
C ASN A 82 -31.63 10.82 11.69
N SER A 83 -30.48 10.13 11.82
CA SER A 83 -29.17 10.73 11.64
C SER A 83 -28.09 9.69 11.34
N ILE A 84 -27.85 9.51 10.05
CA ILE A 84 -26.81 8.61 9.51
C ILE A 84 -25.43 9.03 10.00
N CYS A 85 -25.20 10.35 10.05
CA CYS A 85 -23.95 10.95 10.51
C CYS A 85 -23.72 10.79 12.02
N ASP A 86 -24.76 10.48 12.80
CA ASP A 86 -24.67 10.27 14.26
C ASP A 86 -24.54 8.79 14.67
N SER A 87 -24.36 7.88 13.71
CA SER A 87 -24.07 6.47 14.00
C SER A 87 -22.57 6.24 14.23
N LYS A 88 -22.20 5.62 15.36
CA LYS A 88 -20.82 5.22 15.63
C LYS A 88 -20.46 4.06 14.70
N ILE A 89 -19.34 4.19 13.98
CA ILE A 89 -18.85 3.13 13.08
C ILE A 89 -18.59 1.84 13.85
N ALA A 90 -18.10 1.95 15.10
CA ALA A 90 -17.83 0.81 15.98
C ALA A 90 -19.06 -0.09 16.18
N ASP A 91 -20.24 0.50 16.37
CA ASP A 91 -21.50 -0.22 16.59
C ASP A 91 -21.86 -1.14 15.41
N ILE A 92 -21.37 -0.81 14.22
CA ILE A 92 -21.58 -1.61 13.00
C ILE A 92 -20.46 -2.63 12.86
N ILE A 93 -19.21 -2.18 12.84
CA ILE A 93 -18.07 -3.03 12.44
C ILE A 93 -17.63 -4.02 13.51
N ASP A 94 -18.00 -3.82 14.79
CA ASP A 94 -17.64 -4.76 15.86
C ASP A 94 -18.32 -6.12 15.70
N ASN A 95 -19.42 -6.17 14.94
CA ASN A 95 -20.11 -7.41 14.59
C ASN A 95 -19.44 -8.17 13.43
N PHE A 96 -18.41 -7.62 12.79
CA PHE A 96 -17.73 -8.26 11.65
C PHE A 96 -16.59 -9.17 12.10
N SER A 97 -16.44 -10.30 11.40
CA SER A 97 -15.58 -11.42 11.81
C SER A 97 -14.08 -11.13 11.76
N ASP A 98 -13.62 -10.26 10.85
CA ASP A 98 -12.20 -9.96 10.69
C ASP A 98 -11.93 -8.52 10.22
N ASN A 99 -10.67 -8.10 10.35
CA ASN A 99 -10.23 -6.74 10.04
C ASN A 99 -10.41 -6.34 8.57
N ARG A 100 -10.30 -7.26 7.60
CA ARG A 100 -10.48 -6.90 6.18
C ARG A 100 -11.92 -6.48 5.90
N ILE A 101 -12.88 -7.16 6.52
CA ILE A 101 -14.30 -6.81 6.41
C ILE A 101 -14.56 -5.44 7.06
N LYS A 102 -13.97 -5.20 8.23
CA LYS A 102 -14.03 -3.90 8.92
C LYS A 102 -13.44 -2.77 8.07
N GLU A 103 -12.23 -2.98 7.54
CA GLU A 103 -11.52 -2.03 6.66
C GLU A 103 -12.35 -1.69 5.42
N ALA A 104 -13.04 -2.68 4.83
CA ALA A 104 -13.86 -2.48 3.65
C ALA A 104 -15.12 -1.63 3.94
N PHE A 105 -15.77 -1.82 5.09
CA PHE A 105 -16.86 -0.93 5.49
C PHE A 105 -16.36 0.51 5.71
N VAL A 106 -15.24 0.66 6.43
CA VAL A 106 -14.64 1.96 6.71
C VAL A 106 -14.15 2.66 5.45
N LYS A 107 -13.69 1.91 4.44
CA LYS A 107 -13.36 2.46 3.13
C LYS A 107 -14.54 3.21 2.50
N ALA A 108 -15.76 2.65 2.57
CA ALA A 108 -16.94 3.34 2.03
C ALA A 108 -17.19 4.68 2.73
N TYR A 109 -16.98 4.74 4.06
CA TYR A 109 -17.03 6.00 4.81
C TYR A 109 -15.99 7.00 4.29
N ILE A 110 -14.74 6.56 4.16
CA ILE A 110 -13.62 7.42 3.71
C ILE A 110 -13.87 7.94 2.29
N GLU A 111 -14.41 7.12 1.40
CA GLU A 111 -14.72 7.54 0.04
C GLU A 111 -15.88 8.55 -0.01
N CYS A 112 -16.78 8.53 0.98
CA CYS A 112 -17.90 9.45 1.08
C CYS A 112 -17.52 10.80 1.74
N PHE A 113 -16.66 10.77 2.76
CA PHE A 113 -16.33 11.93 3.60
C PHE A 113 -14.87 12.39 3.51
N GLY A 114 -14.10 11.76 2.63
CA GLY A 114 -12.69 12.05 2.38
C GLY A 114 -12.52 12.92 1.14
N ASP A 115 -11.62 13.89 1.23
CA ASP A 115 -11.22 14.72 0.10
C ASP A 115 -9.71 15.01 0.13
N ILE A 116 -9.11 15.17 -1.04
CA ILE A 116 -7.69 15.50 -1.17
C ILE A 116 -7.55 16.93 -1.64
N ILE A 117 -6.84 17.72 -0.83
CA ILE A 117 -6.49 19.10 -1.18
C ILE A 117 -4.99 19.14 -1.41
N THR A 118 -4.61 19.69 -2.57
CA THR A 118 -3.21 19.92 -2.95
C THR A 118 -2.93 21.42 -2.97
N ASP A 119 -1.95 21.85 -2.19
CA ASP A 119 -1.45 23.23 -2.17
C ASP A 119 0.08 23.22 -2.20
N ASN A 120 0.70 24.05 -3.05
CA ASN A 120 2.16 24.15 -3.19
C ASN A 120 2.90 22.80 -3.32
N ASN A 121 2.34 21.86 -4.08
CA ASN A 121 2.81 20.47 -4.26
C ASN A 121 2.70 19.55 -3.03
N GLU A 122 2.13 20.02 -1.92
CA GLU A 122 1.80 19.18 -0.78
C GLU A 122 0.34 18.76 -0.85
N SER A 123 0.10 17.45 -0.77
CA SER A 123 -1.26 16.90 -0.77
C SER A 123 -1.59 16.34 0.61
N CYS A 124 -2.80 16.67 1.08
CA CYS A 124 -3.35 16.16 2.33
C CYS A 124 -4.72 15.54 2.09
N LEU A 125 -4.98 14.41 2.74
CA LEU A 125 -6.29 13.76 2.79
C LEU A 125 -6.99 14.23 4.06
N TYR A 126 -8.14 14.87 3.87
CA TYR A 126 -9.02 15.34 4.93
C TYR A 126 -10.19 14.39 5.01
N ILE A 127 -10.43 13.81 6.20
CA ILE A 127 -11.57 12.93 6.44
C ILE A 127 -12.42 13.58 7.53
N THR A 128 -13.67 13.89 7.19
CA THR A 128 -14.60 14.55 8.10
C THR A 128 -15.32 13.50 8.95
N TYR A 129 -15.40 13.76 10.25
CA TYR A 129 -16.15 13.00 11.24
C TYR A 129 -17.14 13.88 11.96
N TYR A 130 -18.40 13.45 11.93
CA TYR A 130 -19.49 14.05 12.71
C TYR A 130 -19.50 13.52 14.16
N ILE A 131 -18.87 12.37 14.40
CA ILE A 131 -18.65 11.77 15.72
C ILE A 131 -17.16 11.61 15.96
N GLU A 132 -16.66 12.18 17.04
CA GLU A 132 -15.23 12.17 17.37
C GLU A 132 -14.68 10.74 17.54
N GLU A 133 -15.42 9.86 18.19
CA GLU A 133 -14.99 8.47 18.46
C GLU A 133 -14.70 7.65 17.19
N ASN A 134 -15.30 8.01 16.05
CA ASN A 134 -15.00 7.38 14.76
C ASN A 134 -13.56 7.65 14.33
N SER A 135 -13.00 8.81 14.67
CA SER A 135 -11.60 9.13 14.37
C SER A 135 -10.64 8.26 15.19
N ASP A 136 -10.93 8.03 16.47
CA ASP A 136 -10.14 7.15 17.35
C ASP A 136 -10.18 5.68 16.90
N LEU A 137 -11.35 5.22 16.45
CA LEU A 137 -11.52 3.89 15.89
C LEU A 137 -10.62 3.69 14.67
N ILE A 138 -10.64 4.63 13.72
CA ILE A 138 -9.83 4.56 12.49
C ILE A 138 -8.34 4.61 12.82
N LYS A 139 -7.94 5.43 13.79
CA LYS A 139 -6.56 5.46 14.28
C LYS A 139 -6.10 4.07 14.77
N LYS A 140 -6.95 3.38 15.53
CA LYS A 140 -6.67 2.03 16.04
C LYS A 140 -6.67 0.98 14.92
N LEU A 141 -7.64 1.05 14.01
CA LEU A 141 -7.84 0.05 12.96
C LEU A 141 -6.68 0.05 11.97
N PHE A 142 -6.24 1.22 11.51
CA PHE A 142 -5.21 1.32 10.47
C PHE A 142 -3.81 1.56 11.02
N ASN A 143 -3.69 2.04 12.25
CA ASN A 143 -2.42 2.34 12.91
C ASN A 143 -1.50 3.27 12.07
N ILE A 144 -2.11 4.21 11.33
CA ILE A 144 -1.40 5.25 10.59
C ILE A 144 -1.60 6.59 11.31
N PRO A 145 -0.53 7.34 11.65
CA PRO A 145 -0.64 8.63 12.30
C PRO A 145 -1.35 9.68 11.43
N PHE A 146 -2.17 10.51 12.05
CA PHE A 146 -2.79 11.70 11.47
C PHE A 146 -2.91 12.81 12.52
N THR A 147 -3.18 14.03 12.05
CA THR A 147 -3.49 15.17 12.93
C THR A 147 -5.00 15.43 12.94
N ILE A 148 -5.51 15.99 14.04
CA ILE A 148 -6.93 16.32 14.18
C ILE A 148 -7.10 17.84 14.19
N ARG A 149 -8.08 18.33 13.43
CA ARG A 149 -8.65 19.68 13.60
C ARG A 149 -10.09 19.56 14.05
N LYS A 150 -10.46 20.26 15.12
CA LYS A 150 -11.83 20.34 15.61
C LYS A 150 -12.43 21.69 15.25
N ASN A 151 -13.65 21.70 14.74
CA ASN A 151 -14.41 22.92 14.50
C ASN A 151 -15.86 22.70 14.94
N HIS A 152 -16.26 23.33 16.05
CA HIS A 152 -17.56 23.15 16.71
C HIS A 152 -17.97 21.68 16.84
N ASN A 153 -18.77 21.17 15.90
CA ASN A 153 -19.37 19.84 15.91
C ASN A 153 -18.69 18.86 14.92
N LEU A 154 -17.57 19.26 14.30
CA LEU A 154 -16.87 18.45 13.30
C LEU A 154 -15.45 18.17 13.75
N THR A 155 -15.04 16.91 13.61
CA THR A 155 -13.67 16.45 13.78
C THR A 155 -13.11 16.11 12.41
N VAL A 156 -11.98 16.68 12.02
CA VAL A 156 -11.34 16.38 10.73
C VAL A 156 -9.99 15.73 10.99
N ALA A 157 -9.81 14.49 10.52
CA ALA A 157 -8.49 13.88 10.46
C ALA A 157 -7.76 14.32 9.20
N ILE A 158 -6.48 14.62 9.33
CA ILE A 158 -5.62 15.09 8.25
C ILE A 158 -4.42 14.15 8.15
N TYR A 159 -4.36 13.39 7.06
CA TYR A 159 -3.20 12.59 6.67
C TYR A 159 -2.37 13.39 5.67
N ASN A 160 -1.07 13.53 5.94
CA ASN A 160 -0.14 14.27 5.11
C ASN A 160 1.14 13.46 4.85
N ASN A 161 2.02 13.98 3.97
CA ASN A 161 3.33 13.39 3.68
C ASN A 161 3.26 11.91 3.28
N VAL A 162 4.04 11.04 3.93
CA VAL A 162 4.02 9.59 3.69
C VAL A 162 2.78 8.90 4.25
N ASN A 163 2.11 9.49 5.25
CA ASN A 163 0.99 8.86 5.94
C ASN A 163 -0.26 8.78 5.04
N ILE A 164 -0.49 9.76 4.16
CA ILE A 164 -1.57 9.67 3.16
C ILE A 164 -1.32 8.51 2.19
N ILE A 165 -0.08 8.31 1.73
CA ILE A 165 0.28 7.22 0.81
C ILE A 165 0.10 5.87 1.48
N ASP A 166 0.58 5.71 2.71
CA ASP A 166 0.46 4.47 3.47
C ASP A 166 -1.00 4.14 3.80
N PHE A 167 -1.76 5.13 4.25
CA PHE A 167 -3.18 4.97 4.56
C PHE A 167 -3.98 4.57 3.32
N MET A 168 -3.83 5.33 2.22
CA MET A 168 -4.50 5.02 0.96
C MET A 168 -4.05 3.68 0.37
N GLY A 169 -2.82 3.27 0.64
CA GLY A 169 -2.31 1.95 0.30
C GLY A 169 -3.04 0.79 0.96
N ILE A 170 -3.48 0.99 2.20
CA ILE A 170 -4.36 0.02 2.88
C ILE A 170 -5.76 0.09 2.28
N ILE A 171 -6.33 1.30 2.17
CA ILE A 171 -7.69 1.53 1.66
C ILE A 171 -7.90 0.96 0.24
N TYR A 172 -6.95 1.14 -0.66
CA TYR A 172 -7.09 0.77 -2.08
C TYR A 172 -6.44 -0.57 -2.47
N LYS A 173 -6.05 -1.38 -1.49
CA LYS A 173 -5.42 -2.69 -1.72
C LYS A 173 -6.19 -3.59 -2.69
N ASP A 174 -7.52 -3.66 -2.53
CA ASP A 174 -8.38 -4.57 -3.31
C ASP A 174 -8.97 -3.93 -4.60
N LYS A 175 -8.61 -2.68 -4.93
CA LYS A 175 -9.06 -1.96 -6.15
C LYS A 175 -10.58 -1.86 -6.38
N ILE A 176 -11.39 -2.07 -5.34
CA ILE A 176 -12.84 -1.86 -5.36
C ILE A 176 -13.13 -0.48 -4.79
N TYR A 177 -13.63 0.48 -5.58
CA TYR A 177 -13.82 1.88 -5.15
C TYR A 177 -14.94 2.58 -5.93
N ILE A 178 -15.55 3.60 -5.33
CA ILE A 178 -16.54 4.51 -5.95
C ILE A 178 -15.99 5.94 -6.09
N ASN A 179 -15.15 6.38 -5.14
CA ASN A 179 -14.49 7.68 -5.24
C ASN A 179 -13.27 7.61 -6.16
N ASN A 180 -13.52 7.79 -7.46
CA ASN A 180 -12.51 7.78 -8.50
C ASN A 180 -11.43 8.86 -8.28
N ASN A 181 -11.76 10.01 -7.69
CA ASN A 181 -10.79 11.09 -7.51
C ASN A 181 -9.72 10.68 -6.48
N LEU A 182 -10.13 10.16 -5.33
CA LEU A 182 -9.21 9.63 -4.33
C LEU A 182 -8.38 8.47 -4.89
N TYR A 183 -9.01 7.49 -5.53
CA TYR A 183 -8.29 6.37 -6.13
C TYR A 183 -7.30 6.83 -7.20
N ASN A 184 -7.72 7.70 -8.13
CA ASN A 184 -6.85 8.20 -9.21
C ASN A 184 -5.68 8.99 -8.66
N TRP A 185 -5.90 9.83 -7.64
CA TRP A 185 -4.81 10.53 -6.97
C TRP A 185 -3.78 9.52 -6.42
N TYR A 186 -4.23 8.53 -5.66
CA TYR A 186 -3.35 7.50 -5.10
C TYR A 186 -2.63 6.71 -6.20
N TYR A 187 -3.38 6.25 -7.20
CA TYR A 187 -2.85 5.48 -8.31
C TYR A 187 -1.76 6.24 -9.07
N ASN A 188 -1.98 7.54 -9.33
CA ASN A 188 -1.00 8.39 -10.01
C ASN A 188 0.29 8.53 -9.20
N ILE A 189 0.19 8.66 -7.87
CA ILE A 189 1.37 8.74 -6.99
C ILE A 189 2.18 7.43 -7.02
N ILE A 190 1.52 6.28 -6.87
CA ILE A 190 2.24 4.99 -6.74
C ILE A 190 2.67 4.38 -8.06
N LYS A 191 2.06 4.77 -9.19
CA LYS A 191 2.36 4.21 -10.50
C LYS A 191 3.06 5.19 -11.43
N ASN A 192 2.84 6.50 -11.29
CA ASN A 192 3.42 7.53 -12.18
C ASN A 192 3.32 7.16 -13.68
N ASN A 193 2.13 6.72 -14.12
CA ASN A 193 1.86 6.21 -15.48
C ASN A 193 2.65 4.95 -15.90
N GLN A 194 3.28 4.22 -14.97
CA GLN A 194 3.97 2.96 -15.23
C GLN A 194 3.18 1.78 -14.68
N ASN A 195 2.94 0.77 -15.53
CA ASN A 195 2.26 -0.48 -15.15
C ASN A 195 3.21 -1.69 -15.09
N ASP A 196 4.51 -1.42 -14.94
CA ASP A 196 5.54 -2.45 -14.90
C ASP A 196 5.30 -3.41 -13.72
N THR A 197 5.46 -4.71 -14.01
CA THR A 197 5.23 -5.79 -13.05
C THR A 197 6.41 -6.75 -13.10
N ILE A 198 7.05 -6.96 -11.95
CA ILE A 198 8.02 -8.04 -11.77
C ILE A 198 7.25 -9.30 -11.38
N LYS A 199 7.43 -10.38 -12.13
CA LYS A 199 6.87 -11.69 -11.75
C LYS A 199 7.90 -12.43 -10.90
N VAL A 200 7.44 -13.01 -9.79
CA VAL A 200 8.27 -13.82 -8.89
C VAL A 200 7.84 -15.27 -9.01
N PHE A 201 8.78 -16.19 -9.13
CA PHE A 201 8.53 -17.63 -9.09
C PHE A 201 9.25 -18.24 -7.90
N LYS A 202 8.53 -19.02 -7.09
CA LYS A 202 9.11 -19.79 -5.99
C LYS A 202 9.75 -21.07 -6.53
N THR A 203 11.06 -21.19 -6.42
CA THR A 203 11.81 -22.43 -6.70
C THR A 203 11.78 -23.39 -5.50
N ASN A 204 11.34 -22.91 -4.33
CA ASN A 204 11.16 -23.68 -3.11
C ASN A 204 9.82 -23.33 -2.45
N GLU A 205 9.12 -24.32 -1.88
CA GLU A 205 7.81 -24.13 -1.23
C GLU A 205 7.87 -23.17 -0.03
N ASN A 206 8.98 -23.18 0.71
CA ASN A 206 9.22 -22.34 1.88
C ASN A 206 9.68 -20.92 1.52
N ALA A 207 9.88 -20.62 0.23
CA ALA A 207 10.27 -19.29 -0.22
C ALA A 207 9.19 -18.26 0.14
N ILE A 208 9.63 -17.06 0.54
CA ILE A 208 8.74 -15.95 0.88
C ILE A 208 8.71 -15.00 -0.32
N ILE A 209 7.50 -14.66 -0.82
CA ILE A 209 7.37 -13.68 -1.89
C ILE A 209 7.77 -12.31 -1.36
N PRO A 210 8.65 -11.57 -2.05
CA PRO A 210 9.05 -10.24 -1.61
C PRO A 210 7.86 -9.30 -1.48
N SER A 211 7.80 -8.56 -0.37
CA SER A 211 6.73 -7.62 -0.07
C SER A 211 7.28 -6.38 0.64
N LYS A 212 6.54 -5.28 0.60
CA LYS A 212 6.84 -4.11 1.43
C LYS A 212 6.05 -4.19 2.73
N ASN A 213 6.57 -3.58 3.81
CA ASN A 213 5.80 -3.42 5.04
C ASN A 213 4.80 -2.27 4.89
N ARG A 214 5.23 -1.19 4.24
CA ARG A 214 4.42 -0.01 3.93
C ARG A 214 4.47 0.29 2.43
N VAL A 215 3.42 0.91 1.91
CA VAL A 215 3.38 1.26 0.48
C VAL A 215 4.48 2.26 0.12
N SER A 216 4.79 3.19 1.04
CA SER A 216 5.86 4.17 0.84
C SER A 216 7.28 3.61 0.96
N ASP A 217 7.49 2.37 1.42
CA ASP A 217 8.84 1.81 1.55
C ASP A 217 9.51 1.73 0.17
N ALA A 218 10.83 1.92 0.11
CA ALA A 218 11.55 1.85 -1.17
C ALA A 218 11.70 0.42 -1.67
N GLY A 219 12.23 -0.48 -0.83
CA GLY A 219 12.55 -1.85 -1.19
C GLY A 219 11.50 -2.88 -0.78
N TYR A 220 11.51 -4.03 -1.44
CA TYR A 220 10.70 -5.20 -1.09
C TYR A 220 11.57 -6.18 -0.31
N ASP A 221 11.13 -6.57 0.87
CA ASP A 221 11.88 -7.42 1.79
C ASP A 221 12.21 -8.80 1.15
N ILE A 222 13.47 -9.21 1.26
CA ILE A 222 14.02 -10.47 0.75
C ILE A 222 14.42 -11.35 1.93
N THR A 223 13.92 -12.59 1.92
CA THR A 223 14.19 -13.57 2.97
C THR A 223 15.03 -14.71 2.44
N VAL A 224 16.11 -15.01 3.16
CA VAL A 224 16.88 -16.23 2.95
C VAL A 224 16.28 -17.37 3.76
N ILE A 225 16.20 -18.56 3.17
CA ILE A 225 15.48 -19.71 3.72
C ILE A 225 16.38 -20.89 4.08
N LYS A 226 17.55 -21.01 3.45
CA LYS A 226 18.53 -22.06 3.75
C LYS A 226 19.94 -21.65 3.35
N GLU A 227 20.93 -22.27 3.96
CA GLU A 227 22.30 -22.24 3.47
C GLU A 227 22.40 -22.97 2.12
N SER A 228 23.12 -22.38 1.17
CA SER A 228 23.41 -22.99 -0.12
C SER A 228 24.85 -23.45 -0.22
N LYS A 229 25.81 -22.60 0.17
CA LYS A 229 27.24 -22.89 0.03
C LYS A 229 28.06 -22.01 0.96
N LYS A 230 29.04 -22.58 1.67
CA LYS A 230 30.06 -21.80 2.40
C LYS A 230 31.19 -21.41 1.43
N PHE A 231 31.52 -20.12 1.34
CA PHE A 231 32.62 -19.65 0.50
C PHE A 231 33.95 -19.63 1.26
N ASN A 232 33.92 -19.26 2.54
CA ASN A 232 35.05 -19.31 3.47
C ASN A 232 34.50 -19.33 4.91
N ASP A 233 35.37 -19.27 5.92
CA ASP A 233 34.97 -19.36 7.33
C ASP A 233 33.99 -18.29 7.80
N LYS A 234 33.97 -17.13 7.15
CA LYS A 234 33.13 -15.98 7.51
C LYS A 234 31.98 -15.75 6.53
N THR A 235 32.09 -16.21 5.29
CA THR A 235 31.11 -15.90 4.22
C THR A 235 30.35 -17.14 3.79
N THR A 236 29.02 -17.07 3.88
CA THR A 236 28.09 -18.10 3.44
C THR A 236 27.09 -17.53 2.43
N LEU A 237 26.86 -18.29 1.36
CA LEU A 237 25.83 -18.05 0.35
C LEU A 237 24.52 -18.70 0.81
N TYR A 238 23.47 -17.90 0.89
CA TYR A 238 22.14 -18.32 1.31
C TYR A 238 21.15 -18.26 0.14
N ASP A 239 20.27 -19.23 0.09
CA ASP A 239 19.22 -19.38 -0.91
C ASP A 239 17.94 -18.64 -0.46
N THR A 240 17.35 -17.85 -1.36
CA THR A 240 16.05 -17.16 -1.13
C THR A 240 14.85 -17.97 -1.61
N GLY A 241 15.07 -18.98 -2.46
CA GLY A 241 14.04 -19.81 -3.07
C GLY A 241 13.17 -19.07 -4.10
N ILE A 242 13.64 -17.94 -4.63
CA ILE A 242 12.90 -17.16 -5.64
C ILE A 242 13.74 -16.86 -6.89
N LYS A 243 13.07 -16.72 -8.02
CA LYS A 243 13.61 -16.10 -9.24
C LYS A 243 12.68 -15.01 -9.75
N LEU A 244 13.24 -14.05 -10.48
CA LEU A 244 12.51 -12.89 -11.01
C LEU A 244 12.38 -12.95 -12.52
N ASN A 245 11.27 -12.43 -13.03
CA ASN A 245 11.14 -11.97 -14.40
C ASN A 245 11.06 -10.44 -14.38
N ILE A 246 12.19 -9.78 -14.68
CA ILE A 246 12.34 -8.33 -14.63
C ILE A 246 11.92 -7.75 -16.00
N PRO A 247 11.07 -6.70 -16.03
CA PRO A 247 10.63 -6.07 -17.28
C PRO A 247 11.77 -5.34 -18.01
N ASN A 248 11.58 -5.11 -19.32
CA ASN A 248 12.54 -4.40 -20.16
C ASN A 248 12.86 -3.00 -19.62
N GLY A 249 14.15 -2.64 -19.61
CA GLY A 249 14.60 -1.33 -19.15
C GLY A 249 14.76 -1.20 -17.64
N PHE A 250 14.79 -2.31 -16.91
CA PHE A 250 14.99 -2.34 -15.47
C PHE A 250 16.03 -3.39 -15.05
N TYR A 251 16.68 -3.13 -13.93
CA TYR A 251 17.44 -4.10 -13.15
C TYR A 251 17.01 -4.04 -11.69
N VAL A 252 17.50 -4.98 -10.87
CA VAL A 252 17.18 -5.03 -9.45
C VAL A 252 18.45 -4.97 -8.61
N GLU A 253 18.47 -4.11 -7.60
CA GLU A 253 19.50 -4.06 -6.57
C GLU A 253 19.03 -4.84 -5.35
N ILE A 254 19.83 -5.79 -4.87
CA ILE A 254 19.69 -6.41 -3.55
C ILE A 254 20.58 -5.64 -2.58
N VAL A 255 19.97 -4.94 -1.63
CA VAL A 255 20.67 -4.14 -0.63
C VAL A 255 20.36 -4.66 0.77
N PRO A 256 21.26 -4.48 1.76
CA PRO A 256 20.98 -4.88 3.13
C PRO A 256 19.82 -4.07 3.72
N ARG A 257 19.01 -4.70 4.58
CA ARG A 257 18.11 -3.94 5.47
C ARG A 257 18.94 -3.25 6.54
N SER A 258 18.47 -2.11 7.04
CA SER A 258 19.16 -1.39 8.12
C SER A 258 19.37 -2.27 9.36
N SER A 259 18.44 -3.20 9.63
CA SER A 259 18.53 -4.17 10.72
C SER A 259 19.63 -5.22 10.54
N LEU A 260 20.12 -5.46 9.32
CA LEU A 260 21.22 -6.41 9.09
C LEU A 260 22.47 -6.00 9.88
N SER A 261 22.74 -4.70 9.99
CA SER A 261 23.87 -4.16 10.75
C SER A 261 23.88 -4.61 12.23
N LYS A 262 22.71 -4.90 12.81
CA LYS A 262 22.56 -5.35 14.20
C LYS A 262 22.85 -6.84 14.40
N SER A 263 22.90 -7.61 13.31
CA SER A 263 23.13 -9.06 13.37
C SER A 263 24.61 -9.45 13.46
N GLY A 264 25.53 -8.50 13.24
CA GLY A 264 26.96 -8.81 13.08
C GLY A 264 27.33 -9.37 11.70
N TYR A 265 26.41 -9.31 10.73
CA TYR A 265 26.63 -9.71 9.35
C TYR A 265 26.55 -8.51 8.40
N MET A 266 27.19 -8.66 7.24
CA MET A 266 27.15 -7.72 6.12
C MET A 266 26.86 -8.47 4.82
N LEU A 267 26.20 -7.81 3.87
CA LEU A 267 26.08 -8.31 2.50
C LEU A 267 27.47 -8.29 1.84
N ALA A 268 27.98 -9.46 1.46
CA ALA A 268 29.39 -9.65 1.10
C ALA A 268 29.82 -8.84 -0.13
N ASN A 269 28.89 -8.57 -1.05
CA ASN A 269 29.11 -7.77 -2.26
C ASN A 269 28.54 -6.33 -2.15
N SER A 270 28.12 -5.90 -0.96
CA SER A 270 27.50 -4.59 -0.66
C SER A 270 26.16 -4.31 -1.36
N ILE A 271 26.10 -4.43 -2.68
CA ILE A 271 24.90 -4.34 -3.52
C ILE A 271 24.92 -5.50 -4.51
N GLY A 272 23.90 -6.34 -4.48
CA GLY A 272 23.70 -7.38 -5.49
C GLY A 272 22.98 -6.83 -6.70
N ILE A 273 23.64 -6.80 -7.86
CA ILE A 273 22.99 -6.44 -9.13
C ILE A 273 22.38 -7.70 -9.74
N ILE A 274 21.07 -7.68 -9.95
CA ILE A 274 20.32 -8.71 -10.65
C ILE A 274 19.91 -8.15 -12.01
N ASP A 275 20.61 -8.62 -13.05
CA ASP A 275 20.40 -8.18 -14.41
C ASP A 275 19.01 -8.56 -14.94
N GLN A 276 18.50 -7.75 -15.87
CA GLN A 276 17.23 -7.98 -16.53
C GLN A 276 17.09 -9.38 -17.16
N SER A 277 18.20 -9.95 -17.64
CA SER A 277 18.26 -11.26 -18.30
C SER A 277 18.42 -12.43 -17.32
N TYR A 278 18.70 -12.17 -16.04
CA TYR A 278 18.92 -13.22 -15.06
C TYR A 278 17.63 -13.99 -14.79
N ARG A 279 17.64 -15.31 -15.00
CA ARG A 279 16.50 -16.22 -14.74
C ARG A 279 16.83 -17.28 -13.69
N GLY A 280 18.03 -17.22 -13.13
CA GLY A 280 18.47 -18.10 -12.06
C GLY A 280 17.80 -17.79 -10.73
N ASN A 281 18.07 -18.64 -9.76
CA ASN A 281 17.63 -18.47 -8.40
C ASN A 281 18.43 -17.35 -7.71
N ILE A 282 17.77 -16.48 -6.94
CA ILE A 282 18.44 -15.40 -6.22
C ILE A 282 19.11 -15.95 -4.96
N PHE A 283 20.36 -15.56 -4.77
CA PHE A 283 21.13 -15.87 -3.58
C PHE A 283 21.64 -14.60 -2.91
N VAL A 284 21.88 -14.69 -1.61
CA VAL A 284 22.43 -13.61 -0.78
C VAL A 284 23.66 -14.14 -0.07
N ALA A 285 24.82 -13.52 -0.29
CA ALA A 285 26.05 -13.88 0.41
C ALA A 285 26.21 -12.99 1.65
N LEU A 286 26.22 -13.58 2.84
CA LEU A 286 26.44 -12.84 4.08
C LEU A 286 27.82 -13.18 4.65
N THR A 287 28.57 -12.14 5.03
CA THR A 287 29.84 -12.25 5.74
C THR A 287 29.64 -11.88 7.20
N LYS A 288 30.01 -12.78 8.12
CA LYS A 288 30.07 -12.48 9.56
C LYS A 288 31.26 -11.55 9.82
N ILE A 289 30.97 -10.34 10.28
CA ILE A 289 31.96 -9.30 10.58
C ILE A 289 32.19 -9.14 12.09
N ASN A 290 31.22 -9.53 12.92
CA ASN A 290 31.37 -9.62 14.37
C ASN A 290 31.36 -11.08 14.81
N GLU A 291 32.50 -11.59 15.25
CA GLU A 291 32.66 -12.99 15.67
C GLU A 291 31.84 -13.32 16.93
N SER A 292 31.61 -12.33 17.80
CA SER A 292 30.84 -12.48 19.04
C SER A 292 29.32 -12.45 18.84
N SER A 293 28.83 -12.14 17.63
CA SER A 293 27.40 -12.17 17.34
C SER A 293 26.89 -13.60 17.16
N ASP A 294 25.64 -13.84 17.54
CA ASP A 294 24.96 -15.11 17.28
C ASP A 294 24.92 -15.44 15.78
N ASP A 295 24.84 -16.72 15.46
CA ASP A 295 24.59 -17.16 14.09
C ASP A 295 23.17 -16.84 13.64
N ILE A 296 23.00 -16.61 12.34
CA ILE A 296 21.69 -16.25 11.80
C ILE A 296 20.69 -17.40 11.97
N LYS A 297 19.44 -17.07 12.32
CA LYS A 297 18.34 -18.03 12.39
C LYS A 297 17.49 -17.91 11.14
N LEU A 298 17.34 -19.01 10.41
CA LEU A 298 16.56 -19.08 9.18
C LEU A 298 15.09 -19.44 9.48
N PRO A 299 14.12 -18.94 8.69
CA PRO A 299 14.29 -17.96 7.62
C PRO A 299 14.65 -16.57 8.14
N PHE A 300 15.51 -15.83 7.43
CA PHE A 300 15.99 -14.51 7.85
C PHE A 300 15.73 -13.43 6.80
N CYS A 301 14.91 -12.44 7.14
CA CYS A 301 14.64 -11.28 6.30
C CYS A 301 15.77 -10.23 6.43
N CYS A 302 16.86 -10.43 5.70
CA CYS A 302 18.12 -9.70 5.85
C CYS A 302 18.34 -8.58 4.82
N CYS A 303 17.75 -8.72 3.65
CA CYS A 303 17.96 -7.82 2.51
C CYS A 303 16.62 -7.30 2.00
N GLN A 304 16.67 -6.36 1.08
CA GLN A 304 15.52 -5.86 0.35
C GLN A 304 15.94 -5.64 -1.11
N MET A 305 14.99 -5.81 -2.03
CA MET A 305 15.21 -5.53 -3.43
C MET A 305 14.67 -4.15 -3.81
N ILE A 306 15.46 -3.34 -4.50
CA ILE A 306 15.08 -2.04 -5.07
C ILE A 306 15.09 -2.17 -6.59
N ILE A 307 13.99 -1.78 -7.23
CA ILE A 307 13.87 -1.80 -8.69
C ILE A 307 14.45 -0.50 -9.23
N ARG A 308 15.33 -0.59 -10.24
CA ARG A 308 16.01 0.55 -10.85
C ARG A 308 15.78 0.57 -12.35
N LYS A 309 15.63 1.77 -12.91
CA LYS A 309 15.66 1.97 -14.36
C LYS A 309 17.08 1.74 -14.87
N GLN A 310 17.21 0.98 -15.96
CA GLN A 310 18.46 0.79 -16.67
C GLN A 310 18.65 1.92 -17.68
N ILE A 311 19.83 2.55 -17.65
CA ILE A 311 20.25 3.50 -18.68
C ILE A 311 21.16 2.73 -19.63
N TYR A 312 20.80 2.69 -20.91
CA TYR A 312 21.62 2.08 -21.96
C TYR A 312 22.47 3.17 -22.59
N CYS A 313 23.79 3.10 -22.37
CA CYS A 313 24.75 4.03 -22.95
C CYS A 313 25.57 3.31 -24.02
N ASP A 314 25.77 3.97 -25.16
CA ASP A 314 26.79 3.57 -26.12
C ASP A 314 28.16 4.03 -25.62
N ILE A 315 29.08 3.09 -25.46
CA ILE A 315 30.46 3.38 -25.06
C ILE A 315 31.29 3.44 -26.34
N ILE A 316 31.80 4.63 -26.66
CA ILE A 316 32.70 4.87 -27.79
C ILE A 316 34.08 5.26 -27.27
N GLU A 317 35.12 4.84 -27.99
CA GLU A 317 36.47 5.34 -27.77
C GLU A 317 36.56 6.79 -28.28
N SER A 318 37.18 7.67 -27.49
CA SER A 318 37.50 9.03 -27.94
C SER A 318 38.88 9.04 -28.59
N LEU A 319 39.00 9.66 -29.77
CA LEU A 319 40.28 9.87 -30.46
C LEU A 319 41.03 11.12 -29.94
N GLU A 320 40.36 11.91 -29.10
CA GLU A 320 40.88 13.12 -28.47
C GLU A 320 40.80 12.99 -26.95
N ASP A 321 41.71 13.66 -26.24
CA ASP A 321 41.68 13.76 -24.78
C ASP A 321 40.56 14.70 -24.31
N PHE A 322 40.14 14.55 -23.05
CA PHE A 322 39.04 15.33 -22.49
C PHE A 322 39.50 16.72 -22.01
N SER A 323 38.64 17.74 -22.13
CA SER A 323 38.95 19.10 -21.67
C SER A 323 39.21 19.17 -20.16
N ILE A 324 40.17 20.02 -19.75
CA ILE A 324 40.49 20.26 -18.33
C ILE A 324 39.24 20.73 -17.57
N THR A 325 38.99 20.12 -16.40
CA THR A 325 37.90 20.52 -15.49
C THR A 325 38.45 21.12 -14.21
N ASN A 326 37.63 21.85 -13.45
CA ASN A 326 38.03 22.40 -12.15
C ASN A 326 38.47 21.34 -11.13
N ARG A 327 38.08 20.07 -11.32
CA ARG A 327 38.50 18.94 -10.47
C ARG A 327 39.75 18.24 -11.01
N ASN A 328 39.93 18.20 -12.33
CA ASN A 328 41.02 17.53 -13.05
C ASN A 328 41.41 16.18 -12.38
N ASP A 329 42.67 16.00 -12.02
CA ASP A 329 43.21 14.76 -11.43
C ASP A 329 42.98 14.61 -9.90
N ALA A 330 42.25 15.52 -9.26
CA ALA A 330 41.99 15.47 -7.83
C ALA A 330 40.97 14.36 -7.46
N GLY A 331 41.46 13.12 -7.36
CA GLY A 331 40.81 11.96 -6.77
C GLY A 331 41.24 11.74 -5.31
N TYR A 332 40.65 10.76 -4.60
CA TYR A 332 41.11 10.30 -3.27
C TYR A 332 41.11 11.31 -2.10
N GLY A 333 40.21 12.29 -2.07
CA GLY A 333 39.97 13.11 -0.86
C GLY A 333 40.72 14.44 -0.76
N ASP A 334 41.31 14.92 -1.87
CA ASP A 334 42.03 16.21 -1.91
C ASP A 334 41.18 17.46 -1.64
N ALA A 335 39.87 17.33 -1.49
CA ALA A 335 38.99 18.45 -1.13
C ALA A 335 38.98 18.78 0.38
N SER A 336 39.61 17.99 1.26
CA SER A 336 39.47 18.21 2.72
C SER A 336 40.56 17.61 3.60
N LEU A 337 41.81 18.08 3.48
CA LEU A 337 42.85 17.91 4.51
C LEU A 337 43.70 19.20 4.72
N LYS A 338 43.08 20.38 4.58
CA LYS A 338 43.68 21.68 4.97
C LYS A 338 42.80 22.40 6.00
N SER A 339 42.86 21.99 7.27
CA SER A 339 42.66 22.84 8.45
C SER A 339 42.65 22.08 9.79
N ILE A 340 43.49 21.07 9.99
CA ILE A 340 43.81 20.60 11.35
C ILE A 340 45.32 20.37 11.48
N VAL A 341 46.09 21.45 11.53
CA VAL A 341 47.36 21.51 12.27
C VAL A 341 47.52 22.92 12.85
N ASN A 342 47.76 22.96 14.15
CA ASN A 342 47.87 24.08 15.08
C ASN A 342 48.78 25.24 14.65
N CYS A 343 48.33 26.47 14.92
CA CYS A 343 48.99 27.44 15.82
C CYS A 343 47.96 28.49 16.27
#